data_AF-A0A2V7K377-F1
#
_entry.id   AF-A0A2V7K377-F1
#
_cell.length_a   1.000
_cell.length_b   1.000
_cell.length_c   1.000
_cell.angle_alpha   90.00
_cell.angle_beta   90.00
_cell.angle_gamma   90.00
#
_symmetry.space_group_name_H-M   'P 1'
#
loop_
_entity.id
_entity.type
_entity.pdbx_description
1 polymer ?
#
loop_
_entity_poly.entity_id
_entity_poly.type
_entity_poly.pdbx_seq_one_letter_code
_entity_poly.pdbx_strand_id
1 'polypeptide(L)' 'ARRLLGANGILAEYQAMRHLANLESVYTYEGTHDVHTLILGQEITGLNAFN' A
#
# COMPACT_ATOMS: atom_id res chain seq x y z
N ALA A 1 -7.82 0.93 -11.52
CA ALA A 1 -8.59 -0.18 -12.15
C ALA A 1 -9.94 -0.43 -11.46
N ARG A 2 -9.98 -0.93 -10.21
CA ARG A 2 -11.24 -1.33 -9.52
C ARG A 2 -12.35 -0.26 -9.55
N ARG A 3 -12.01 1.01 -9.24
CA ARG A 3 -12.99 2.12 -9.25
C ARG A 3 -13.57 2.42 -10.63
N LEU A 4 -12.76 2.29 -11.69
CA LEU A 4 -13.20 2.55 -13.07
C LEU A 4 -14.20 1.49 -13.56
N LEU A 5 -14.15 0.27 -13.01
CA LEU A 5 -15.06 -0.83 -13.35
C LEU A 5 -16.40 -0.77 -12.60
N GLY A 6 -16.58 0.17 -11.67
CA GLY A 6 -17.79 0.27 -10.86
C GLY A 6 -18.12 -1.05 -10.15
N ALA A 7 -19.38 -1.50 -10.27
CA ALA A 7 -19.84 -2.78 -9.70
C ALA A 7 -19.10 -3.99 -10.30
N ASN A 8 -18.71 -3.95 -11.57
CA ASN A 8 -17.95 -5.05 -12.17
C ASN A 8 -16.56 -5.21 -11.53
N GLY A 9 -16.06 -4.16 -10.88
CA GLY A 9 -14.78 -4.16 -10.19
C GLY A 9 -14.71 -5.07 -8.97
N ILE A 10 -15.84 -5.54 -8.42
CA ILE A 10 -15.86 -6.50 -7.30
C ILE A 10 -16.00 -7.96 -7.76
N LEU A 11 -16.33 -8.20 -9.03
CA LEU A 11 -16.52 -9.53 -9.57
C LEU A 11 -15.17 -10.23 -9.75
N ALA A 12 -15.12 -11.52 -9.43
CA ALA A 12 -13.92 -12.33 -9.57
C ALA A 12 -13.41 -12.37 -11.03
N GLU A 13 -14.31 -12.27 -12.01
CA GLU A 13 -14.03 -12.30 -13.45
C GLU A 13 -13.07 -11.19 -13.90
N TYR A 14 -13.20 -9.99 -13.32
CA TYR A 14 -12.43 -8.81 -13.75
C TYR A 14 -11.10 -8.64 -13.00
N GLN A 15 -10.77 -9.52 -12.05
CA GLN A 15 -9.50 -9.63 -11.29
C GLN A 15 -9.06 -8.38 -10.50
N ALA A 16 -9.70 -7.23 -10.70
CA ALA A 16 -9.30 -5.95 -10.13
C ALA A 16 -9.35 -5.97 -8.59
N MET A 17 -10.38 -6.61 -8.02
CA MET A 17 -10.48 -6.77 -6.56
C MET A 17 -9.43 -7.73 -6.01
N ARG A 18 -9.12 -8.83 -6.72
CA ARG A 18 -8.05 -9.77 -6.32
C ARG A 18 -6.70 -9.07 -6.30
N HIS A 19 -6.35 -8.32 -7.35
CA HIS A 19 -5.09 -7.59 -7.40
C HIS A 19 -5.03 -6.49 -6.34
N LEU A 20 -6.13 -5.79 -6.07
CA LEU A 20 -6.18 -4.84 -4.96
C LEU A 20 -5.88 -5.53 -3.62
N ALA A 21 -6.53 -6.67 -3.33
CA ALA A 21 -6.29 -7.42 -2.11
C ALA A 21 -4.84 -7.92 -1.99
N ASN A 22 -4.24 -8.39 -3.09
CA ASN A 22 -2.83 -8.79 -3.09
C ASN A 22 -1.90 -7.60 -2.80
N LEU A 23 -2.22 -6.41 -3.34
CA LEU A 23 -1.41 -5.20 -3.13
C LEU A 23 -1.49 -4.70 -1.69
N GLU A 24 -2.60 -4.88 -0.98
CA GLU A 24 -2.69 -4.54 0.46
C GLU A 24 -1.69 -5.34 1.30
N SER A 25 -1.50 -6.63 0.99
CA SER A 25 -0.44 -7.42 1.62
C SER A 25 0.94 -6.87 1.29
N VAL A 26 1.21 -6.56 0.01
CA VAL A 26 2.49 -5.99 -0.42
C VAL A 26 2.79 -4.66 0.26
N TYR A 27 1.78 -3.82 0.44
CA TYR A 27 1.90 -2.50 1.07
C TYR A 27 2.34 -2.55 2.55
N THR A 28 2.19 -3.70 3.21
CA THR A 28 2.40 -3.82 4.66
C THR A 28 3.56 -4.71 5.07
N TYR A 29 3.88 -5.77 4.31
CA TYR A 29 4.74 -6.84 4.84
C TYR A 29 6.25 -6.52 4.91
N GLU A 30 6.82 -5.74 3.99
CA GLU A 30 8.27 -5.40 3.98
C GLU A 30 8.57 -4.01 4.56
N GLY A 31 7.81 -3.63 5.58
CA GLY A 31 7.82 -2.28 6.11
C GLY A 31 6.65 -1.49 5.55
N THR A 32 5.88 -0.90 6.47
CA THR A 32 4.74 -0.08 6.10
C THR A 32 5.22 1.19 5.40
N HIS A 33 4.33 1.81 4.65
CA HIS A 33 4.58 3.12 4.06
C HIS A 33 5.07 4.16 5.09
N ASP A 34 4.50 4.11 6.31
CA ASP A 34 4.89 5.01 7.40
C ASP A 34 6.31 4.70 7.89
N VAL A 35 6.66 3.43 8.06
CA VAL A 35 8.01 3.02 8.47
C VAL A 35 9.04 3.49 7.44
N HIS A 36 8.80 3.29 6.14
CA HIS A 36 9.70 3.78 5.10
C HIS A 36 9.80 5.31 5.08
N THR A 37 8.69 6.01 5.33
CA THR A 37 8.68 7.48 5.44
C THR A 37 9.54 7.94 6.63
N LEU A 38 9.46 7.26 7.77
CA LEU A 38 10.29 7.56 8.95
C LEU A 38 11.78 7.28 8.70
N ILE A 39 12.12 6.21 7.98
CA ILE A 39 13.51 5.92 7.57
C ILE A 39 14.06 7.08 6.73
N LEU A 40 13.32 7.52 5.70
CA LEU A 40 13.72 8.65 4.87
C LEU A 40 13.79 9.96 5.69
N GLY A 41 12.83 10.18 6.58
CA GLY A 41 12.81 11.34 7.47
C GLY A 41 14.04 11.41 8.37
N GLN A 42 14.45 10.28 8.95
CA GLN A 42 15.67 10.20 9.75
C GLN A 42 16.93 10.50 8.91
N GLU A 43 17.04 9.95 7.70
CA GLU A 43 18.17 10.22 6.81
C GLU A 43 18.27 11.69 6.41
N ILE A 44 17.14 12.34 6.13
CA ILE A 44 17.10 13.75 5.70
C ILE A 44 17.34 14.72 6.86
N THR A 45 16.79 14.43 8.04
CA THR A 45 16.76 15.38 9.17
C THR A 45 17.79 15.08 10.25
N GLY A 46 18.32 13.85 10.30
CA GLY A 46 19.15 13.35 11.39
C GLY A 46 18.39 13.05 12.69
N LEU A 47 17.07 13.25 12.72
CA LEU A 47 16.23 13.05 13.89
C LEU A 47 15.48 11.71 13.79
N ASN A 48 15.57 10.89 14.84
CA ASN A 48 14.81 9.65 14.94
C ASN A 48 13.38 9.94 15.44
N ALA A 49 12.37 9.51 14.67
CA ALA A 49 10.95 9.71 14.95
C ALA A 49 10.13 8.40 15.01
N PHE A 50 10.77 7.27 15.34
CA PHE A 50 10.08 5.97 15.47
C PHE A 50 9.30 5.78 16.77
N ASN A 51 9.53 6.64 17.78
CA ASN A 51 8.97 6.53 19.12
C ASN A 51 7.87 7.56 19.37
#